data_AF-B3JJU9-F1
#
_entry.id   AF-B3JJU9-F1
#
_cell.length_a   1.000
_cell.length_b   1.000
_cell.length_c   1.000
_cell.angle_alpha   90.00
_cell.angle_beta   90.00
_cell.angle_gamma   90.00
#
_symmetry.space_group_name_H-M   'P 1'
#
loop_
_entity.id
_entity.type
_entity.pdbx_description
1 polymer ?
#
loop_
_entity_poly.entity_id
_entity_poly.type
_entity_poly.pdbx_seq_one_letter_code
_entity_poly.pdbx_strand_id
1 'polypeptide(L)'
;MIKKSLKQYCDEIDLWDAWMNHYKKYVPLFIKEAATKTQWETWDEDVFKEFFERSSGHCVSSLKQGYFTKNEQQQIKAHWNELAPLLKKIADSQNQPLWEVYQEIKQWIRRFTSQDRKAATNRLIASLQPNLLCTIVNEGNLWELFNKLEIYTTTEHIDFVGGNWFVNSHNIFNLFQKVLQPQNAMDIVTYPWQILEHLRYIQEEQNNMNNYIEEKKELIEKNYNLILTGAPGTGKTHLAKAIAEAMDAEYDFVQFHPSYDYTDFVEGLRPTPPDNNGNIGFERKDGVFKSFCKKALNSKTLNVIDNFNECWDKLINILNEQNYLQIPLLSGKSSFRLELNVNGDGLANRTYENNDYAKDTWIHGMSKFFSKEQMYNVYRGLAGVPSGGHDNYRKALLSRKSG
;
A
#
# COMPACT_ATOMS: atom_id res chain seq x y z
N MET A 1 9.19 -1.56 0.38
CA MET A 1 9.78 -0.94 -0.81
C MET A 1 10.54 0.31 -0.41
N ILE A 2 11.77 0.50 -0.89
CA ILE A 2 12.48 1.78 -0.71
C ILE A 2 11.82 2.77 -1.67
N LYS A 3 11.15 3.80 -1.13
CA LYS A 3 10.53 4.84 -1.94
C LYS A 3 11.63 5.67 -2.64
N LYS A 4 11.43 5.99 -3.92
CA LYS A 4 12.30 6.93 -4.66
C LYS A 4 11.76 8.35 -4.52
N SER A 5 12.59 9.36 -4.75
CA SER A 5 12.08 10.73 -4.90
C SER A 5 11.25 10.87 -6.19
N LEU A 6 10.28 11.79 -6.21
CA LEU A 6 9.54 12.11 -7.43
C LEU A 6 10.48 12.54 -8.57
N LYS A 7 11.56 13.26 -8.25
CA LYS A 7 12.55 13.67 -9.25
C LYS A 7 13.17 12.47 -9.97
N GLN A 8 13.54 11.42 -9.23
CA GLN A 8 14.09 10.21 -9.83
C GLN A 8 13.11 9.54 -10.80
N TYR A 9 11.82 9.49 -10.46
CA TYR A 9 10.81 8.98 -11.39
C TYR A 9 10.63 9.89 -12.61
N CYS A 10 10.69 11.20 -12.42
CA CYS A 10 10.66 12.16 -13.53
C CYS A 10 11.85 12.00 -14.49
N ASP A 11 13.03 11.62 -13.97
CA ASP A 11 14.24 11.38 -14.75
C ASP A 11 14.21 10.00 -15.47
N GLU A 12 13.30 9.09 -15.08
CA GLU A 12 13.16 7.74 -15.62
C GLU A 12 12.15 7.64 -16.78
N ILE A 13 11.39 8.70 -17.07
CA ILE A 13 10.33 8.69 -18.09
C ILE A 13 10.71 9.46 -19.35
N ASP A 14 10.37 8.90 -20.51
CA ASP A 14 10.45 9.61 -21.80
C ASP A 14 9.23 10.51 -22.00
N LEU A 15 9.46 11.81 -22.22
CA LEU A 15 8.37 12.77 -22.39
C LEU A 15 7.69 12.69 -23.75
N TRP A 16 6.39 13.00 -23.78
CA TRP A 16 5.65 13.05 -25.02
C TRP A 16 5.78 14.42 -25.73
N ASP A 17 6.90 14.63 -26.40
CA ASP A 17 7.25 15.91 -27.04
C ASP A 17 6.22 16.40 -28.06
N ALA A 18 5.65 15.48 -28.85
CA ALA A 18 4.67 15.86 -29.87
C ALA A 18 3.44 16.55 -29.28
N TRP A 19 2.89 16.01 -28.17
CA TRP A 19 1.73 16.61 -27.52
C TRP A 19 2.13 17.89 -26.76
N MET A 20 3.27 17.89 -26.07
CA MET A 20 3.76 19.08 -25.36
C MET A 20 4.01 20.26 -26.31
N ASN A 21 4.63 20.03 -27.48
CA ASN A 21 4.86 21.06 -28.48
C ASN A 21 3.54 21.61 -29.04
N HIS A 22 2.56 20.73 -29.25
CA HIS A 22 1.22 21.14 -29.67
C HIS A 22 0.52 21.98 -28.58
N TYR A 23 0.66 21.61 -27.31
CA TYR A 23 0.20 22.39 -26.16
C TYR A 23 0.81 23.79 -26.13
N LYS A 24 2.14 23.89 -26.24
CA LYS A 24 2.91 25.15 -26.25
C LYS A 24 2.54 26.05 -27.43
N LYS A 25 2.09 25.48 -28.56
CA LYS A 25 1.63 26.24 -29.73
C LYS A 25 0.27 26.90 -29.47
N TYR A 26 -0.72 26.13 -29.01
CA TYR A 26 -2.13 26.57 -29.00
C TYR A 26 -2.54 27.30 -27.72
N VAL A 27 -1.96 26.97 -26.57
CA VAL A 27 -2.34 27.58 -25.28
C VAL A 27 -2.09 29.10 -25.22
N PRO A 28 -0.93 29.63 -25.66
CA PRO A 28 -0.72 31.08 -25.68
C PRO A 28 -1.71 31.81 -26.61
N LEU A 29 -2.05 31.19 -27.75
CA LEU A 29 -3.05 31.73 -28.67
C LEU A 29 -4.43 31.75 -28.01
N PHE A 30 -4.82 30.66 -27.36
CA PHE A 30 -6.10 30.57 -26.65
C PHE A 30 -6.27 31.63 -25.57
N ILE A 31 -5.23 31.85 -24.74
CA ILE A 31 -5.23 32.90 -23.72
C ILE A 31 -5.39 34.27 -24.38
N LYS A 32 -4.65 34.54 -25.46
CA LYS A 32 -4.75 35.81 -26.21
C LYS A 32 -6.15 36.05 -26.77
N GLU A 33 -6.75 35.03 -27.38
CA GLU A 33 -8.09 35.09 -27.96
C GLU A 33 -9.14 35.35 -26.87
N ALA A 34 -9.08 34.60 -25.75
CA ALA A 34 -9.95 34.79 -24.59
C ALA A 34 -9.80 36.17 -23.94
N ALA A 35 -8.59 36.72 -23.90
CA ALA A 35 -8.34 38.05 -23.34
C ALA A 35 -8.84 39.19 -24.23
N THR A 36 -8.86 39.02 -25.56
CA THR A 36 -9.05 40.15 -26.50
C THR A 36 -10.37 40.14 -27.24
N LYS A 37 -11.02 38.98 -27.43
CA LYS A 37 -12.19 38.85 -28.30
C LYS A 37 -13.45 38.46 -27.52
N THR A 38 -14.52 39.21 -27.76
CA THR A 38 -15.81 39.02 -27.08
C THR A 38 -16.82 38.19 -27.87
N GLN A 39 -16.61 38.04 -29.18
CA GLN A 39 -17.47 37.26 -30.08
C GLN A 39 -16.70 36.05 -30.63
N TRP A 40 -17.27 34.85 -30.58
CA TRP A 40 -16.56 33.63 -30.97
C TRP A 40 -16.27 33.58 -32.48
N GLU A 41 -17.09 34.22 -33.31
CA GLU A 41 -16.93 34.31 -34.77
C GLU A 41 -15.67 35.08 -35.17
N THR A 42 -15.17 35.93 -34.27
CA THR A 42 -13.95 36.71 -34.50
C THR A 42 -12.69 35.95 -34.12
N TRP A 43 -12.82 34.79 -33.47
CA TRP A 43 -11.70 33.98 -33.06
C TRP A 43 -10.95 33.39 -34.26
N ASP A 44 -9.67 33.11 -34.07
CA ASP A 44 -8.96 32.26 -35.02
C ASP A 44 -9.65 30.89 -35.11
N GLU A 45 -9.97 30.45 -36.33
CA GLU A 45 -10.77 29.24 -36.57
C GLU A 45 -10.08 27.99 -36.00
N ASP A 46 -8.76 27.87 -36.19
CA ASP A 46 -8.00 26.73 -35.70
C ASP A 46 -7.94 26.73 -34.17
N VAL A 47 -7.75 27.89 -33.53
CA VAL A 47 -7.76 28.00 -32.06
C VAL A 47 -9.13 27.68 -31.49
N PHE A 48 -10.20 28.26 -32.04
CA PHE A 48 -11.55 28.00 -31.55
C PHE A 48 -11.91 26.51 -31.70
N LYS A 49 -11.64 25.94 -32.87
CA LYS A 49 -11.84 24.52 -33.15
C LYS A 49 -11.05 23.65 -32.19
N GLU A 50 -9.79 24.00 -31.92
CA GLU A 50 -8.93 23.25 -31.02
C GLU A 50 -9.51 23.19 -29.59
N PHE A 51 -10.14 24.24 -29.06
CA PHE A 51 -10.61 24.26 -27.68
C PHE A 51 -12.10 23.94 -27.47
N PHE A 52 -12.95 24.15 -28.48
CA PHE A 52 -14.42 24.00 -28.33
C PHE A 52 -15.05 22.96 -29.26
N GLU A 53 -14.43 22.60 -30.39
CA GLU A 53 -15.09 21.77 -31.41
C GLU A 53 -14.42 20.41 -31.66
N ARG A 54 -13.10 20.34 -31.51
CA ARG A 54 -12.30 19.18 -31.90
C ARG A 54 -12.39 18.07 -30.85
N SER A 55 -13.30 17.13 -31.12
CA SER A 55 -13.56 16.00 -30.23
C SER A 55 -12.61 14.80 -30.41
N SER A 56 -11.72 14.78 -31.41
CA SER A 56 -10.81 13.64 -31.68
C SER A 56 -9.35 14.06 -32.02
N GLY A 57 -8.42 13.11 -31.83
CA GLY A 57 -6.99 13.27 -32.11
C GLY A 57 -6.14 13.72 -30.91
N HIS A 58 -4.84 13.98 -31.14
CA HIS A 58 -3.91 14.56 -30.16
C HIS A 58 -4.11 16.07 -29.98
N CYS A 59 -5.37 16.47 -29.81
CA CYS A 59 -5.76 17.84 -29.59
C CYS A 59 -5.46 18.24 -28.13
N VAL A 60 -5.12 19.50 -27.89
CA VAL A 60 -4.88 20.08 -26.56
C VAL A 60 -6.11 19.92 -25.66
N SER A 61 -7.31 19.97 -26.26
CA SER A 61 -8.59 19.89 -25.54
C SER A 61 -9.29 18.52 -25.62
N SER A 62 -8.96 17.65 -26.58
CA SER A 62 -9.73 16.43 -26.83
C SER A 62 -9.51 15.36 -25.76
N LEU A 63 -10.62 14.75 -25.36
CA LEU A 63 -10.64 13.59 -24.46
C LEU A 63 -11.05 12.29 -25.15
N LYS A 64 -11.25 12.29 -26.48
CA LYS A 64 -11.96 11.27 -27.27
C LYS A 64 -13.40 11.01 -26.76
N GLN A 65 -13.58 10.57 -25.52
CA GLN A 65 -14.87 10.37 -24.83
C GLN A 65 -15.15 11.49 -23.82
N GLY A 66 -16.42 11.92 -23.71
CA GLY A 66 -16.87 12.89 -22.71
C GLY A 66 -16.71 14.37 -23.11
N TYR A 67 -16.38 14.65 -24.37
CA TYR A 67 -16.31 16.01 -24.92
C TYR A 67 -17.69 16.55 -25.32
N PHE A 68 -17.79 17.84 -25.68
CA PHE A 68 -19.04 18.47 -26.10
C PHE A 68 -19.60 17.85 -27.39
N THR A 69 -20.90 17.54 -27.39
CA THR A 69 -21.63 17.15 -28.61
C THR A 69 -21.85 18.36 -29.53
N LYS A 70 -22.16 18.12 -30.81
CA LYS A 70 -22.46 19.20 -31.76
C LYS A 70 -23.61 20.12 -31.29
N ASN A 71 -24.64 19.56 -30.66
CA ASN A 71 -25.74 20.34 -30.11
C ASN A 71 -25.30 21.20 -28.91
N GLU A 72 -24.50 20.63 -28.01
CA GLU A 72 -23.94 21.37 -26.86
C GLU A 72 -23.00 22.50 -27.33
N GLN A 73 -22.20 22.26 -28.37
CA GLN A 73 -21.36 23.30 -29.00
C GLN A 73 -22.20 24.46 -29.54
N GLN A 74 -23.33 24.18 -30.21
CA GLN A 74 -24.24 25.21 -30.70
C GLN A 74 -24.87 26.01 -29.54
N GLN A 75 -25.27 25.35 -28.45
CA GLN A 75 -25.80 26.04 -27.27
C GLN A 75 -24.76 26.95 -26.61
N ILE A 76 -23.51 26.49 -26.50
CA ILE A 76 -22.40 27.29 -25.97
C ILE A 76 -22.17 28.53 -26.85
N LYS A 77 -22.16 28.36 -28.18
CA LYS A 77 -22.02 29.48 -29.14
C LYS A 77 -23.17 30.47 -29.04
N ALA A 78 -24.41 29.99 -28.93
CA ALA A 78 -25.60 30.83 -28.86
C ALA A 78 -25.63 31.73 -27.62
N HIS A 79 -24.97 31.35 -26.52
CA HIS A 79 -24.91 32.08 -25.26
C HIS A 79 -23.49 32.59 -24.95
N TRP A 80 -22.65 32.74 -25.98
CA TRP A 80 -21.23 33.05 -25.82
C TRP A 80 -20.97 34.36 -25.07
N ASN A 81 -21.88 35.33 -25.20
CA ASN A 81 -21.85 36.62 -24.51
C ASN A 81 -21.79 36.49 -22.97
N GLU A 82 -22.28 35.39 -22.41
CA GLU A 82 -22.19 35.10 -20.97
C GLU A 82 -20.87 34.42 -20.58
N LEU A 83 -20.33 33.56 -21.44
CA LEU A 83 -19.10 32.81 -21.19
C LEU A 83 -17.83 33.64 -21.43
N ALA A 84 -17.80 34.44 -22.49
CA ALA A 84 -16.61 35.20 -22.91
C ALA A 84 -16.04 36.11 -21.79
N PRO A 85 -16.85 36.86 -21.02
CA PRO A 85 -16.35 37.66 -19.90
C PRO A 85 -15.67 36.81 -18.81
N LEU A 86 -16.16 35.58 -18.57
CA LEU A 86 -15.57 34.67 -17.57
C LEU A 86 -14.23 34.13 -18.05
N LEU A 87 -14.13 33.71 -19.33
CA LEU A 87 -12.86 33.28 -19.93
C LEU A 87 -11.83 34.42 -19.91
N LYS A 88 -12.26 35.65 -20.20
CA LYS A 88 -11.40 36.84 -20.15
C LYS A 88 -10.83 37.10 -18.75
N LYS A 89 -11.65 37.01 -17.68
CA LYS A 89 -11.17 37.16 -16.30
C LYS A 89 -10.02 36.22 -15.98
N ILE A 90 -10.11 34.97 -16.44
CA ILE A 90 -9.06 33.96 -16.26
C ILE A 90 -7.84 34.28 -17.13
N ALA A 91 -8.05 34.60 -18.40
CA ALA A 91 -6.98 34.93 -19.33
C ALA A 91 -6.13 36.12 -18.84
N ASP A 92 -6.77 37.13 -18.26
CA ASP A 92 -6.11 38.34 -17.74
C ASP A 92 -5.35 38.08 -16.40
N SER A 93 -5.59 36.95 -15.71
CA SER A 93 -4.93 36.61 -14.43
C SER A 93 -4.17 35.29 -14.54
N GLN A 94 -2.85 35.33 -14.76
CA GLN A 94 -2.05 34.12 -14.99
C GLN A 94 -1.29 33.59 -13.76
N ASN A 95 -1.27 34.36 -12.66
CA ASN A 95 -0.40 34.08 -11.51
C ASN A 95 -1.16 33.76 -10.22
N GLN A 96 -2.49 33.83 -10.24
CA GLN A 96 -3.33 33.54 -9.07
C GLN A 96 -4.56 32.73 -9.46
N PRO A 97 -4.92 31.72 -8.67
CA PRO A 97 -6.10 30.93 -8.95
C PRO A 97 -7.39 31.72 -8.70
N LEU A 98 -8.37 31.55 -9.58
CA LEU A 98 -9.67 32.22 -9.53
C LEU A 98 -10.78 31.20 -9.23
N TRP A 99 -10.78 30.64 -8.02
CA TRP A 99 -11.64 29.53 -7.62
C TRP A 99 -13.13 29.75 -7.92
N GLU A 100 -13.66 30.92 -7.58
CA GLU A 100 -15.06 31.26 -7.82
C GLU A 100 -15.38 31.33 -9.32
N VAL A 101 -14.50 31.95 -10.13
CA VAL A 101 -14.69 32.05 -11.58
C VAL A 101 -14.64 30.67 -12.25
N TYR A 102 -13.79 29.76 -11.75
CA TYR A 102 -13.77 28.38 -12.23
C TYR A 102 -15.10 27.66 -11.99
N GLN A 103 -15.69 27.84 -10.81
CA GLN A 103 -16.98 27.25 -10.47
C GLN A 103 -18.11 27.90 -11.27
N GLU A 104 -18.09 29.22 -11.46
CA GLU A 104 -19.03 29.94 -12.32
C GLU A 104 -19.04 29.35 -13.75
N ILE A 105 -17.86 29.19 -14.37
CA ILE A 105 -17.75 28.59 -15.71
C ILE A 105 -18.26 27.14 -15.70
N LYS A 106 -17.91 26.36 -14.67
CA LYS A 106 -18.35 24.97 -14.58
C LYS A 106 -19.87 24.85 -14.47
N GLN A 107 -20.49 25.66 -13.62
CA GLN A 107 -21.95 25.72 -13.48
C GLN A 107 -22.60 26.23 -14.77
N TRP A 108 -22.01 27.22 -15.41
CA TRP A 108 -22.49 27.77 -16.68
C TRP A 108 -22.50 26.68 -17.77
N ILE A 109 -21.37 25.99 -18.00
CA ILE A 109 -21.29 24.90 -18.98
C ILE A 109 -22.27 23.78 -18.65
N ARG A 110 -22.50 23.48 -17.37
CA ARG A 110 -23.45 22.45 -16.95
C ARG A 110 -24.89 22.76 -17.38
N ARG A 111 -25.29 24.03 -17.42
CA ARG A 111 -26.65 24.45 -17.86
C ARG A 111 -26.92 24.11 -19.33
N PHE A 112 -25.89 24.13 -20.16
CA PHE A 112 -25.99 23.93 -21.61
C PHE A 112 -25.56 22.52 -22.07
N THR A 113 -25.32 21.61 -21.14
CA THR A 113 -24.85 20.24 -21.42
C THR A 113 -25.80 19.19 -20.86
N SER A 114 -25.95 18.09 -21.60
CA SER A 114 -26.81 16.96 -21.19
C SER A 114 -26.21 16.20 -20.02
N GLN A 115 -24.90 15.97 -20.08
CA GLN A 115 -24.10 15.33 -19.04
C GLN A 115 -23.13 16.33 -18.42
N ASP A 116 -22.65 16.04 -17.22
CA ASP A 116 -21.62 16.86 -16.60
C ASP A 116 -20.28 16.66 -17.34
N ARG A 117 -19.96 17.59 -18.25
CA ARG A 117 -18.75 17.59 -19.10
C ARG A 117 -17.49 17.97 -18.31
N LYS A 118 -17.34 17.46 -17.08
CA LYS A 118 -16.28 17.80 -16.12
C LYS A 118 -14.90 17.89 -16.75
N ALA A 119 -14.51 16.85 -17.47
CA ALA A 119 -13.17 16.75 -18.03
C ALA A 119 -12.90 17.80 -19.13
N ALA A 120 -13.90 18.11 -19.98
CA ALA A 120 -13.77 19.17 -20.99
C ALA A 120 -13.69 20.56 -20.34
N THR A 121 -14.54 20.82 -19.34
CA THR A 121 -14.53 22.06 -18.56
C THR A 121 -13.20 22.27 -17.82
N ASN A 122 -12.74 21.24 -17.11
CA ASN A 122 -11.47 21.26 -16.38
C ASN A 122 -10.31 21.56 -17.34
N ARG A 123 -10.32 20.98 -18.54
CA ARG A 123 -9.29 21.20 -19.55
C ARG A 123 -9.26 22.63 -20.07
N LEU A 124 -10.43 23.20 -20.36
CA LEU A 124 -10.55 24.59 -20.81
C LEU A 124 -9.92 25.54 -19.79
N ILE A 125 -10.31 25.40 -18.52
CA ILE A 125 -9.81 26.26 -17.43
C ILE A 125 -8.32 26.03 -17.20
N ALA A 126 -7.84 24.78 -17.17
CA ALA A 126 -6.41 24.49 -17.03
C ALA A 126 -5.56 25.08 -18.16
N SER A 127 -6.10 25.08 -19.38
CA SER A 127 -5.41 25.64 -20.54
C SER A 127 -5.41 27.17 -20.55
N LEU A 128 -6.34 27.82 -19.84
CA LEU A 128 -6.30 29.27 -19.63
C LEU A 128 -5.29 29.70 -18.57
N GLN A 129 -4.87 28.79 -17.68
CA GLN A 129 -3.86 29.05 -16.65
C GLN A 129 -2.85 27.89 -16.55
N PRO A 130 -2.00 27.73 -17.59
CA PRO A 130 -1.00 26.66 -17.66
C PRO A 130 0.06 26.74 -16.55
N ASN A 131 0.19 27.90 -15.90
CA ASN A 131 1.12 28.15 -14.80
C ASN A 131 0.58 27.75 -13.43
N LEU A 132 -0.67 27.28 -13.34
CA LEU A 132 -1.34 27.04 -12.06
C LEU A 132 -2.01 25.68 -11.97
N LEU A 133 -2.42 25.07 -13.09
CA LEU A 133 -3.23 23.85 -13.08
C LEU A 133 -2.56 22.75 -13.90
N CYS A 134 -2.62 21.51 -13.40
CA CYS A 134 -2.15 20.36 -14.14
C CYS A 134 -3.18 19.91 -15.20
N THR A 135 -2.74 19.10 -16.16
CA THR A 135 -3.60 18.65 -17.26
C THR A 135 -4.31 17.31 -17.01
N ILE A 136 -4.26 16.76 -15.81
CA ILE A 136 -5.08 15.58 -15.46
C ILE A 136 -6.50 16.07 -15.19
N VAL A 137 -7.39 15.90 -16.17
CA VAL A 137 -8.73 16.48 -16.12
C VAL A 137 -9.77 15.60 -15.42
N ASN A 138 -9.49 14.31 -15.27
CA ASN A 138 -10.36 13.36 -14.60
C ASN A 138 -10.00 13.30 -13.11
N GLU A 139 -10.98 13.49 -12.25
CA GLU A 139 -10.81 13.53 -10.80
C GLU A 139 -10.32 12.19 -10.22
N GLY A 140 -10.79 11.06 -10.76
CA GLY A 140 -10.32 9.73 -10.36
C GLY A 140 -8.84 9.52 -10.68
N ASN A 141 -8.40 9.92 -11.88
CA ASN A 141 -6.97 9.86 -12.25
C ASN A 141 -6.11 10.81 -11.38
N LEU A 142 -6.64 11.96 -11.00
CA LEU A 142 -5.94 12.91 -10.14
C LEU A 142 -5.75 12.35 -8.72
N TRP A 143 -6.81 11.74 -8.17
CA TRP A 143 -6.76 11.02 -6.90
C TRP A 143 -5.83 9.81 -6.98
N GLU A 144 -5.86 9.06 -8.08
CA GLU A 144 -4.97 7.92 -8.25
C GLU A 144 -3.51 8.35 -8.32
N LEU A 145 -3.19 9.45 -9.02
CA LEU A 145 -1.84 10.02 -9.00
C LEU A 145 -1.45 10.40 -7.58
N PHE A 146 -2.33 11.08 -6.84
CA PHE A 146 -2.09 11.46 -5.46
C PHE A 146 -1.69 10.26 -4.58
N ASN A 147 -2.52 9.22 -4.55
CA ASN A 147 -2.22 7.99 -3.81
C ASN A 147 -0.94 7.31 -4.33
N LYS A 148 -0.79 7.31 -5.65
CA LYS A 148 0.40 6.95 -6.42
C LYS A 148 1.67 7.50 -5.77
N LEU A 149 1.71 8.81 -5.69
CA LEU A 149 2.83 9.57 -5.17
C LEU A 149 3.07 9.24 -3.69
N GLU A 150 2.02 9.17 -2.88
CA GLU A 150 2.14 8.84 -1.46
C GLU A 150 2.71 7.43 -1.22
N ILE A 151 2.32 6.44 -2.01
CA ILE A 151 2.77 5.05 -1.86
C ILE A 151 4.21 4.89 -2.33
N TYR A 152 4.54 5.38 -3.53
CA TYR A 152 5.80 5.05 -4.21
C TYR A 152 6.91 6.09 -4.02
N THR A 153 6.57 7.31 -3.60
CA THR A 153 7.54 8.41 -3.57
C THR A 153 7.79 8.99 -2.18
N THR A 154 8.94 9.63 -2.01
CA THR A 154 9.31 10.38 -0.78
C THR A 154 8.84 11.84 -0.79
N THR A 155 7.80 12.19 -1.56
CA THR A 155 7.33 13.58 -1.65
C THR A 155 6.85 14.11 -0.31
N GLU A 156 6.91 15.44 -0.16
CA GLU A 156 6.22 16.14 0.93
C GLU A 156 4.73 15.81 0.92
N HIS A 157 4.09 15.98 2.09
CA HIS A 157 2.64 15.82 2.19
C HIS A 157 1.94 16.84 1.28
N ILE A 158 0.99 16.35 0.50
CA ILE A 158 0.17 17.15 -0.39
C ILE A 158 -1.24 17.11 0.19
N ASP A 159 -1.89 18.26 0.30
CA ASP A 159 -3.29 18.29 0.73
C ASP A 159 -4.19 17.85 -0.43
N PHE A 160 -5.13 16.94 -0.15
CA PHE A 160 -6.17 16.53 -1.09
C PHE A 160 -7.56 16.88 -0.53
N VAL A 161 -8.30 17.68 -1.28
CA VAL A 161 -9.66 18.10 -0.94
C VAL A 161 -10.65 17.30 -1.79
N GLY A 162 -11.38 16.39 -1.17
CA GLY A 162 -12.38 15.57 -1.86
C GLY A 162 -13.42 16.41 -2.60
N GLY A 163 -13.73 16.06 -3.86
CA GLY A 163 -14.70 16.77 -4.68
C GLY A 163 -14.19 18.06 -5.35
N ASN A 164 -12.94 18.49 -5.06
CA ASN A 164 -12.40 19.76 -5.55
C ASN A 164 -11.23 19.57 -6.51
N TRP A 165 -11.58 19.29 -7.77
CA TRP A 165 -10.59 19.10 -8.84
C TRP A 165 -9.62 20.28 -9.01
N PHE A 166 -10.08 21.54 -8.93
CA PHE A 166 -9.22 22.70 -9.18
C PHE A 166 -8.14 22.86 -8.12
N VAL A 167 -8.50 22.72 -6.83
CA VAL A 167 -7.54 22.78 -5.72
C VAL A 167 -6.53 21.64 -5.83
N ASN A 168 -6.99 20.42 -6.06
CA ASN A 168 -6.10 19.26 -6.17
C ASN A 168 -5.18 19.35 -7.40
N SER A 169 -5.69 19.86 -8.52
CA SER A 169 -4.92 20.07 -9.75
C SER A 169 -3.82 21.11 -9.53
N HIS A 170 -4.12 22.17 -8.78
CA HIS A 170 -3.16 23.20 -8.40
C HIS A 170 -2.08 22.64 -7.46
N ASN A 171 -2.47 21.86 -6.45
CA ASN A 171 -1.53 21.25 -5.51
C ASN A 171 -0.56 20.29 -6.21
N ILE A 172 -1.07 19.45 -7.12
CA ILE A 172 -0.23 18.59 -7.96
C ILE A 172 0.68 19.42 -8.85
N PHE A 173 0.18 20.45 -9.52
CA PHE A 173 1.01 21.32 -10.36
C PHE A 173 2.16 21.95 -9.55
N ASN A 174 1.87 22.52 -8.38
CA ASN A 174 2.86 23.14 -7.51
C ASN A 174 3.93 22.15 -7.04
N LEU A 175 3.56 20.90 -6.75
CA LEU A 175 4.52 19.84 -6.44
C LEU A 175 5.51 19.65 -7.60
N PHE A 176 5.02 19.43 -8.81
CA PHE A 176 5.87 19.22 -9.98
C PHE A 176 6.72 20.46 -10.28
N GLN A 177 6.17 21.67 -10.14
CA GLN A 177 6.91 22.91 -10.29
C GLN A 177 8.06 23.02 -9.27
N LYS A 178 7.83 22.67 -8.01
CA LYS A 178 8.85 22.68 -6.95
C LYS A 178 9.96 21.66 -7.21
N VAL A 179 9.60 20.47 -7.71
CA VAL A 179 10.54 19.36 -7.97
C VAL A 179 11.37 19.58 -9.23
N LEU A 180 10.76 20.06 -10.31
CA LEU A 180 11.39 20.18 -11.63
C LEU A 180 11.97 21.57 -11.91
N GLN A 181 11.45 22.61 -11.26
CA GLN A 181 11.91 24.00 -11.40
C GLN A 181 12.05 24.44 -12.87
N PRO A 182 11.00 24.30 -13.69
CA PRO A 182 11.11 24.59 -15.11
C PRO A 182 11.25 26.10 -15.39
N GLN A 183 11.91 26.46 -16.48
CA GLN A 183 11.94 27.84 -16.95
C GLN A 183 10.57 28.28 -17.48
N ASN A 184 9.86 27.39 -18.17
CA ASN A 184 8.49 27.60 -18.62
C ASN A 184 7.58 26.53 -18.01
N ALA A 185 6.49 26.94 -17.35
CA ALA A 185 5.52 26.02 -16.75
C ALA A 185 4.98 24.96 -17.73
N MET A 186 4.87 25.29 -19.02
CA MET A 186 4.39 24.36 -20.03
C MET A 186 5.40 23.25 -20.35
N ASP A 187 6.65 23.34 -19.89
CA ASP A 187 7.66 22.28 -20.02
C ASP A 187 7.34 21.07 -19.14
N ILE A 188 6.52 21.26 -18.09
CA ILE A 188 6.18 20.19 -17.13
C ILE A 188 4.76 19.65 -17.29
N VAL A 189 4.04 20.12 -18.32
CA VAL A 189 2.61 19.89 -18.46
C VAL A 189 2.25 18.39 -18.59
N THR A 190 3.11 17.59 -19.22
CA THR A 190 2.85 16.16 -19.43
C THR A 190 3.23 15.28 -18.25
N TYR A 191 4.12 15.76 -17.36
CA TYR A 191 4.68 14.96 -16.27
C TYR A 191 3.63 14.32 -15.36
N PRO A 192 2.59 15.03 -14.86
CA PRO A 192 1.61 14.42 -13.99
C PRO A 192 0.97 13.17 -14.60
N TRP A 193 0.59 13.24 -15.88
CA TRP A 193 -0.02 12.10 -16.56
C TRP A 193 0.99 10.98 -16.82
N GLN A 194 2.19 11.31 -17.31
CA GLN A 194 3.19 10.30 -17.63
C GLN A 194 3.72 9.59 -16.38
N ILE A 195 3.81 10.29 -15.25
CA ILE A 195 4.13 9.68 -13.95
C ILE A 195 3.01 8.77 -13.48
N LEU A 196 1.74 9.17 -13.62
CA LEU A 196 0.62 8.28 -13.29
C LEU A 196 0.72 6.96 -14.07
N GLU A 197 0.94 7.03 -15.39
CA GLU A 197 1.08 5.84 -16.24
C GLU A 197 2.29 5.00 -15.84
N HIS A 198 3.43 5.63 -15.56
CA HIS A 198 4.62 4.93 -15.12
C HIS A 198 4.40 4.21 -13.78
N LEU A 199 3.74 4.86 -12.81
CA LEU A 199 3.39 4.25 -11.52
C LEU A 199 2.28 3.19 -11.64
N ARG A 200 1.44 3.23 -12.68
CA ARG A 200 0.51 2.14 -13.02
C ARG A 200 1.29 0.92 -13.51
N TYR A 201 2.22 1.13 -14.44
CA TYR A 201 3.07 0.07 -14.95
C TYR A 201 3.88 -0.62 -13.84
N ILE A 202 4.51 0.16 -12.95
CA ILE A 202 5.25 -0.39 -11.81
C ILE A 202 4.36 -1.24 -10.89
N GLN A 203 3.13 -0.78 -10.61
CA GLN A 203 2.20 -1.52 -9.76
C GLN A 203 1.75 -2.82 -10.44
N GLU A 204 1.47 -2.78 -11.74
CA GLU A 204 1.07 -3.95 -12.51
C GLU A 204 2.17 -5.02 -12.54
N GLU A 205 3.42 -4.63 -12.80
CA GLU A 205 4.58 -5.53 -12.74
C GLU A 205 4.73 -6.20 -11.36
N GLN A 206 4.53 -5.43 -10.28
CA GLN A 206 4.58 -5.97 -8.91
C GLN A 206 3.44 -6.95 -8.64
N ASN A 207 2.22 -6.63 -9.06
CA ASN A 207 1.08 -7.51 -8.91
C ASN A 207 1.28 -8.82 -9.68
N ASN A 208 1.80 -8.74 -10.91
CA ASN A 208 2.11 -9.91 -11.72
C ASN A 208 3.17 -10.79 -11.05
N MET A 209 4.24 -10.20 -10.53
CA MET A 209 5.26 -10.94 -9.79
C MET A 209 4.70 -11.60 -8.53
N ASN A 210 3.88 -10.89 -7.75
CA ASN A 210 3.25 -11.44 -6.53
C ASN A 210 2.32 -12.62 -6.86
N ASN A 211 1.49 -12.48 -7.89
CA ASN A 211 0.62 -13.57 -8.36
C ASN A 211 1.44 -14.79 -8.79
N TYR A 212 2.55 -14.56 -9.50
CA TYR A 212 3.45 -15.63 -9.92
C TYR A 212 4.13 -16.31 -8.72
N ILE A 213 4.54 -15.55 -7.70
CA ILE A 213 5.09 -16.10 -6.45
C ILE A 213 4.04 -16.96 -5.73
N GLU A 214 2.80 -16.49 -5.61
CA GLU A 214 1.74 -17.24 -4.93
C GLU A 214 1.42 -18.55 -5.67
N GLU A 215 1.37 -18.53 -7.00
CA GLU A 215 1.24 -19.75 -7.81
C GLU A 215 2.37 -20.76 -7.52
N LYS A 216 3.62 -20.28 -7.37
CA LYS A 216 4.75 -21.17 -7.06
C LYS A 216 4.73 -21.67 -5.62
N LYS A 217 4.22 -20.87 -4.70
CA LYS A 217 4.00 -21.27 -3.31
C LYS A 217 3.01 -22.43 -3.21
N GLU A 218 1.86 -22.34 -3.89
CA GLU A 218 0.89 -23.44 -3.95
C GLU A 218 1.52 -24.73 -4.51
N LEU A 219 2.35 -24.60 -5.55
CA LEU A 219 3.04 -25.74 -6.16
C LEU A 219 4.07 -26.39 -5.22
N ILE A 220 4.86 -25.62 -4.48
CA ILE A 220 5.86 -26.16 -3.55
C ILE A 220 5.20 -26.75 -2.30
N GLU A 221 4.10 -26.19 -1.82
CA GLU A 221 3.33 -26.75 -0.69
C GLU A 221 2.70 -28.11 -1.07
N LYS A 222 2.22 -28.25 -2.31
CA LYS A 222 1.62 -29.49 -2.80
C LYS A 222 2.64 -30.59 -3.10
N ASN A 223 3.78 -30.23 -3.69
CA ASN A 223 4.74 -31.21 -4.23
C ASN A 223 6.01 -31.36 -3.38
N TYR A 224 6.22 -30.50 -2.38
CA TYR A 224 7.40 -30.37 -1.51
C TYR A 224 8.72 -30.03 -2.20
N ASN A 225 8.80 -30.13 -3.53
CA ASN A 225 9.99 -29.84 -4.32
C ASN A 225 9.60 -29.07 -5.58
N LEU A 226 10.35 -28.03 -5.91
CA LEU A 226 10.15 -27.19 -7.09
C LEU A 226 11.48 -26.96 -7.81
N ILE A 227 11.53 -27.29 -9.10
CA ILE A 227 12.70 -27.04 -9.96
C ILE A 227 12.36 -25.87 -10.89
N LEU A 228 13.07 -24.75 -10.73
CA LEU A 228 12.98 -23.60 -11.62
C LEU A 228 13.95 -23.78 -12.80
N THR A 229 13.43 -23.88 -14.02
CA THR A 229 14.24 -24.05 -15.24
C THR A 229 14.21 -22.78 -16.12
N GLY A 230 15.19 -22.63 -17.01
CA GLY A 230 15.28 -21.49 -17.93
C GLY A 230 16.72 -21.02 -18.15
N ALA A 231 16.90 -20.13 -19.13
CA ALA A 231 18.22 -19.64 -19.54
C ALA A 231 19.03 -19.01 -18.38
N PRO A 232 20.37 -19.05 -18.41
CA PRO A 232 21.20 -18.32 -17.45
C PRO A 232 20.83 -16.83 -17.39
N GLY A 233 20.85 -16.23 -16.20
CA GLY A 233 20.53 -14.80 -16.01
C GLY A 233 19.03 -14.47 -15.87
N THR A 234 18.11 -15.42 -15.99
CA THR A 234 16.65 -15.17 -15.88
C THR A 234 16.11 -15.04 -14.45
N GLY A 235 16.94 -14.71 -13.46
CA GLY A 235 16.48 -14.43 -12.10
C GLY A 235 15.96 -15.61 -11.27
N LYS A 236 16.16 -16.87 -11.67
CA LYS A 236 15.67 -18.06 -10.94
C LYS A 236 16.06 -18.09 -9.46
N THR A 237 17.32 -17.77 -9.15
CA THR A 237 17.80 -17.70 -7.75
C THR A 237 17.13 -16.58 -6.96
N HIS A 238 16.82 -15.45 -7.62
CA HIS A 238 16.08 -14.36 -7.01
C HIS A 238 14.63 -14.79 -6.72
N LEU A 239 13.97 -15.45 -7.68
CA LEU A 239 12.63 -15.99 -7.52
C LEU A 239 12.55 -17.02 -6.38
N ALA A 240 13.52 -17.94 -6.29
CA ALA A 240 13.56 -18.93 -5.20
C ALA A 240 13.61 -18.27 -3.81
N LYS A 241 14.42 -17.21 -3.67
CA LYS A 241 14.48 -16.41 -2.42
C LYS A 241 13.16 -15.69 -2.15
N ALA A 242 12.59 -15.04 -3.17
CA ALA A 242 11.33 -14.33 -3.03
C ALA A 242 10.17 -15.26 -2.62
N ILE A 243 10.13 -16.50 -3.14
CA ILE A 243 9.15 -17.51 -2.72
C ILE A 243 9.38 -17.88 -1.24
N ALA A 244 10.62 -18.16 -0.84
CA ALA A 244 10.93 -18.51 0.56
C ALA A 244 10.57 -17.37 1.54
N GLU A 245 10.87 -16.12 1.18
CA GLU A 245 10.52 -14.93 1.94
C GLU A 245 8.99 -14.74 2.03
N ALA A 246 8.25 -14.93 0.93
CA ALA A 246 6.79 -14.85 0.91
C ALA A 246 6.12 -15.97 1.74
N MET A 247 6.81 -17.10 1.94
CA MET A 247 6.38 -18.19 2.82
C MET A 247 6.77 -17.98 4.28
N ASP A 248 7.51 -16.92 4.62
CA ASP A 248 8.16 -16.74 5.93
C ASP A 248 9.00 -17.97 6.34
N ALA A 249 9.66 -18.59 5.34
CA ALA A 249 10.39 -19.83 5.52
C ALA A 249 11.86 -19.56 5.86
N GLU A 250 12.40 -20.30 6.82
CA GLU A 250 13.85 -20.44 6.96
C GLU A 250 14.42 -21.19 5.75
N TYR A 251 15.49 -20.65 5.16
CA TYR A 251 16.14 -21.26 4.01
C TYR A 251 17.67 -21.24 4.14
N ASP A 252 18.33 -22.16 3.42
CA ASP A 252 19.79 -22.21 3.27
C ASP A 252 20.13 -22.31 1.78
N PHE A 253 21.32 -21.86 1.39
CA PHE A 253 21.73 -21.80 0.00
C PHE A 253 22.89 -22.76 -0.27
N VAL A 254 22.69 -23.68 -1.22
CA VAL A 254 23.71 -24.63 -1.66
C VAL A 254 23.87 -24.53 -3.17
N GLN A 255 25.12 -24.48 -3.64
CA GLN A 255 25.46 -24.52 -5.05
C GLN A 255 26.22 -25.81 -5.35
N PHE A 256 25.64 -26.68 -6.18
CA PHE A 256 26.29 -27.92 -6.60
C PHE A 256 27.42 -27.63 -7.60
N HIS A 257 28.53 -28.35 -7.44
CA HIS A 257 29.62 -28.45 -8.40
C HIS A 257 29.94 -29.93 -8.70
N PRO A 258 30.62 -30.29 -9.79
CA PRO A 258 30.86 -31.69 -10.16
C PRO A 258 31.58 -32.53 -9.09
N SER A 259 32.39 -31.90 -8.25
CA SER A 259 33.06 -32.55 -7.10
C SER A 259 32.23 -32.58 -5.81
N TYR A 260 30.98 -32.11 -5.82
CA TYR A 260 30.11 -32.09 -4.65
C TYR A 260 29.39 -33.42 -4.52
N ASP A 261 29.60 -34.13 -3.41
CA ASP A 261 29.14 -35.50 -3.28
C ASP A 261 28.26 -35.74 -2.04
N TYR A 262 27.89 -37.01 -1.82
CA TYR A 262 27.08 -37.43 -0.68
C TYR A 262 27.70 -37.03 0.67
N THR A 263 29.03 -37.07 0.77
CA THR A 263 29.74 -36.79 2.01
C THR A 263 29.64 -35.32 2.42
N ASP A 264 29.50 -34.42 1.44
CA ASP A 264 29.30 -32.99 1.67
C ASP A 264 27.81 -32.63 1.85
N PHE A 265 26.91 -33.29 1.12
CA PHE A 265 25.48 -32.97 1.17
C PHE A 265 24.77 -33.61 2.37
N VAL A 266 25.00 -34.89 2.63
CA VAL A 266 24.24 -35.68 3.61
C VAL A 266 25.07 -35.96 4.85
N GLU A 267 26.20 -36.67 4.71
CA GLU A 267 27.11 -36.99 5.82
C GLU A 267 28.35 -37.75 5.35
N GLY A 268 29.47 -37.55 6.04
CA GLY A 268 30.73 -38.23 5.73
C GLY A 268 31.65 -38.40 6.92
N LEU A 269 32.63 -39.29 6.78
CA LEU A 269 33.74 -39.38 7.73
C LEU A 269 34.70 -38.22 7.48
N ARG A 270 35.08 -37.52 8.55
CA ARG A 270 36.06 -36.44 8.53
C ARG A 270 37.13 -36.73 9.60
N PRO A 271 38.41 -36.49 9.32
CA PRO A 271 39.47 -36.74 10.29
C PRO A 271 39.34 -35.79 11.48
N THR A 272 39.57 -36.30 12.69
CA THR A 272 39.64 -35.48 13.90
C THR A 272 41.04 -34.89 14.05
N PRO A 273 41.21 -33.82 14.85
CA PRO A 273 42.54 -33.40 15.31
C PRO A 273 43.29 -34.59 15.95
N PRO A 274 44.63 -34.62 15.87
CA PRO A 274 45.43 -35.67 16.49
C PRO A 274 45.17 -35.72 18.01
N ASP A 275 45.03 -36.92 18.56
CA ASP A 275 44.96 -37.11 20.00
C ASP A 275 46.31 -36.80 20.69
N ASN A 276 46.35 -36.86 22.02
CA ASN A 276 47.57 -36.60 22.80
C ASN A 276 48.73 -37.57 22.47
N ASN A 277 48.46 -38.65 21.74
CA ASN A 277 49.44 -39.64 21.29
C ASN A 277 49.75 -39.51 19.79
N GLY A 278 49.23 -38.49 19.11
CA GLY A 278 49.45 -38.22 17.69
C GLY A 278 48.60 -39.03 16.71
N ASN A 279 47.60 -39.78 17.18
CA ASN A 279 46.74 -40.58 16.30
C ASN A 279 45.60 -39.74 15.72
N ILE A 280 45.31 -39.93 14.44
CA ILE A 280 44.17 -39.31 13.75
C ILE A 280 42.97 -40.26 13.85
N GLY A 281 41.89 -39.79 14.46
CA GLY A 281 40.59 -40.46 14.46
C GLY A 281 39.73 -40.02 13.28
N PHE A 282 38.58 -40.66 13.11
CA PHE A 282 37.54 -40.23 12.17
C PHE A 282 36.23 -40.05 12.92
N GLU A 283 35.54 -38.94 12.65
CA GLU A 283 34.20 -38.70 13.14
C GLU A 283 33.21 -38.61 11.97
N ARG A 284 31.96 -39.01 12.22
CA ARG A 284 30.87 -38.81 11.27
C ARG A 284 30.35 -37.40 11.41
N LYS A 285 30.49 -36.61 10.35
CA LYS A 285 30.00 -35.22 10.29
C LYS A 285 28.79 -35.15 9.39
N ASP A 286 27.75 -34.44 9.85
CA ASP A 286 26.57 -34.16 9.04
C ASP A 286 26.93 -33.17 7.92
N GLY A 287 26.43 -33.44 6.72
CA GLY A 287 26.47 -32.53 5.59
C GLY A 287 25.40 -31.44 5.69
N VAL A 288 25.41 -30.51 4.74
CA VAL A 288 24.53 -29.31 4.76
C VAL A 288 23.04 -29.66 4.82
N PHE A 289 22.58 -30.65 4.05
CA PHE A 289 21.17 -31.04 4.00
C PHE A 289 20.73 -31.68 5.32
N LYS A 290 21.50 -32.64 5.82
CA LYS A 290 21.18 -33.32 7.08
C LYS A 290 21.21 -32.37 8.26
N SER A 291 22.18 -31.45 8.30
CA SER A 291 22.23 -30.39 9.30
C SER A 291 21.00 -29.47 9.20
N PHE A 292 20.55 -29.12 8.00
CA PHE A 292 19.36 -28.29 7.79
C PHE A 292 18.09 -29.01 8.25
N CYS A 293 17.92 -30.30 7.92
CA CYS A 293 16.81 -31.11 8.43
C CYS A 293 16.79 -31.20 9.96
N LYS A 294 17.95 -31.35 10.61
CA LYS A 294 18.05 -31.33 12.08
C LYS A 294 17.61 -29.99 12.66
N LYS A 295 18.01 -28.86 12.05
CA LYS A 295 17.53 -27.52 12.45
C LYS A 295 16.02 -27.42 12.31
N ALA A 296 15.45 -27.84 11.18
CA ALA A 296 14.01 -27.82 10.93
C ALA A 296 13.20 -28.72 11.89
N LEU A 297 13.75 -29.86 12.31
CA LEU A 297 13.13 -30.72 13.33
C LEU A 297 13.13 -30.04 14.70
N ASN A 298 14.23 -29.40 15.08
CA ASN A 298 14.32 -28.66 16.34
C ASN A 298 13.40 -27.43 16.35
N SER A 299 13.27 -26.71 15.22
CA SER A 299 12.33 -25.58 15.10
C SER A 299 10.88 -26.05 15.14
N LYS A 300 10.54 -27.17 14.49
CA LYS A 300 9.23 -27.81 14.64
C LYS A 300 8.96 -28.23 16.08
N THR A 301 9.97 -28.69 16.83
CA THR A 301 9.82 -29.11 18.24
C THR A 301 9.54 -27.92 19.17
N LEU A 302 10.07 -26.73 18.85
CA LEU A 302 9.71 -25.46 19.50
C LEU A 302 8.33 -24.92 19.06
N ASN A 303 7.89 -25.28 17.84
CA ASN A 303 6.59 -24.95 17.26
C ASN A 303 5.57 -26.12 17.32
N VAL A 304 5.73 -27.11 18.22
CA VAL A 304 4.69 -28.15 18.42
C VAL A 304 3.50 -27.48 19.12
N ILE A 305 2.62 -26.98 18.26
CA ILE A 305 1.26 -26.48 18.44
C ILE A 305 1.18 -25.20 19.28
N ASP A 306 1.43 -24.04 18.65
CA ASP A 306 0.86 -22.77 19.13
C ASP A 306 -0.64 -22.71 18.78
N ASN A 307 -1.45 -23.48 19.52
CA ASN A 307 -2.91 -23.42 19.45
C ASN A 307 -3.48 -22.39 20.42
N PHE A 308 -2.68 -21.41 20.87
CA PHE A 308 -3.12 -20.48 21.89
C PHE A 308 -4.39 -19.75 21.48
N ASN A 309 -4.45 -19.25 20.25
CA ASN A 309 -5.64 -18.53 19.76
C ASN A 309 -6.87 -19.45 19.73
N GLU A 310 -6.75 -20.68 19.25
CA GLU A 310 -7.87 -21.63 19.20
C GLU A 310 -8.36 -22.02 20.61
N CYS A 311 -7.44 -22.27 21.55
CA CYS A 311 -7.77 -22.56 22.94
C CYS A 311 -8.35 -21.34 23.67
N TRP A 312 -7.85 -20.14 23.37
CA TRP A 312 -8.36 -18.89 23.89
C TRP A 312 -9.80 -18.68 23.47
N ASP A 313 -10.11 -18.83 22.18
CA ASP A 313 -11.45 -18.62 21.65
C ASP A 313 -12.45 -19.64 22.24
N LYS A 314 -12.03 -20.91 22.40
CA LYS A 314 -12.84 -21.93 23.10
C LYS A 314 -13.11 -21.55 24.56
N LEU A 315 -12.10 -21.06 25.28
CA LEU A 315 -12.25 -20.63 26.68
C LEU A 315 -13.23 -19.45 26.80
N ILE A 316 -13.11 -18.45 25.92
CA ILE A 316 -14.01 -17.28 25.91
C ILE A 316 -15.45 -17.73 25.63
N ASN A 317 -15.68 -18.63 24.67
CA ASN A 317 -17.02 -19.15 24.39
C ASN A 317 -17.64 -19.87 25.59
N ILE A 318 -16.88 -20.72 26.29
CA ILE A 318 -17.37 -21.40 27.50
C ILE A 318 -17.74 -20.37 28.58
N LEU A 319 -16.93 -19.33 28.78
CA LEU A 319 -17.21 -18.30 29.78
C LEU A 319 -18.40 -17.41 29.41
N ASN A 320 -18.63 -17.16 28.12
CA ASN A 320 -19.83 -16.48 27.64
C ASN A 320 -21.11 -17.32 27.88
N GLU A 321 -21.02 -18.65 27.75
CA GLU A 321 -22.16 -19.54 27.97
C GLU A 321 -22.44 -19.80 29.47
N GLN A 322 -21.40 -20.00 30.27
CA GLN A 322 -21.52 -20.44 31.67
C GLN A 322 -21.35 -19.30 32.69
N ASN A 323 -21.07 -18.07 32.24
CA ASN A 323 -20.69 -16.88 33.01
C ASN A 323 -19.40 -17.00 33.84
N TYR A 324 -19.04 -18.19 34.32
CA TYR A 324 -17.81 -18.47 35.06
C TYR A 324 -17.40 -19.94 34.98
N LEU A 325 -16.13 -20.21 35.30
CA LEU A 325 -15.57 -21.55 35.47
C LEU A 325 -14.92 -21.70 36.85
N GLN A 326 -15.07 -22.86 37.47
CA GLN A 326 -14.41 -23.21 38.73
C GLN A 326 -13.13 -24.00 38.44
N ILE A 327 -11.96 -23.40 38.67
CA ILE A 327 -10.66 -24.00 38.37
C ILE A 327 -10.04 -24.56 39.65
N PRO A 328 -9.79 -25.87 39.76
CA PRO A 328 -9.13 -26.47 40.92
C PRO A 328 -7.66 -26.02 41.01
N LEU A 329 -7.18 -25.78 42.23
CA LEU A 329 -5.77 -25.49 42.49
C LEU A 329 -4.95 -26.78 42.43
N LEU A 330 -3.68 -26.66 42.04
CA LEU A 330 -2.75 -27.80 41.93
C LEU A 330 -2.55 -28.57 43.26
N SER A 331 -2.79 -27.90 44.39
CA SER A 331 -2.76 -28.54 45.72
C SER A 331 -3.92 -29.49 45.96
N GLY A 332 -4.98 -29.45 45.13
CA GLY A 332 -6.19 -30.25 45.26
C GLY A 332 -7.13 -29.87 46.41
N LYS A 333 -6.75 -28.88 47.24
CA LYS A 333 -7.48 -28.54 48.48
C LYS A 333 -8.58 -27.49 48.29
N SER A 334 -8.56 -26.75 47.18
CA SER A 334 -9.51 -25.67 46.90
C SER A 334 -9.55 -25.35 45.40
N SER A 335 -10.47 -24.48 45.01
CA SER A 335 -10.63 -24.00 43.64
C SER A 335 -10.85 -22.49 43.62
N PHE A 336 -10.62 -21.84 42.48
CA PHE A 336 -10.90 -20.43 42.28
C PHE A 336 -11.83 -20.22 41.09
N ARG A 337 -12.59 -19.12 41.11
CA ARG A 337 -13.52 -18.76 40.05
C ARG A 337 -12.83 -17.91 38.98
N LEU A 338 -13.06 -18.27 37.72
CA LEU A 338 -12.58 -17.56 36.53
C LEU A 338 -13.78 -17.08 35.72
N GLU A 339 -13.76 -15.81 35.32
CA GLU A 339 -14.82 -15.17 34.55
C GLU A 339 -14.25 -14.13 33.59
N LEU A 340 -15.09 -13.55 32.72
CA LEU A 340 -14.65 -12.44 31.86
C LEU A 340 -14.51 -11.14 32.65
N ASN A 341 -13.54 -10.33 32.24
CA ASN A 341 -13.41 -8.96 32.73
C ASN A 341 -14.59 -8.10 32.26
N VAL A 342 -14.67 -6.86 32.76
CA VAL A 342 -15.78 -5.94 32.42
C VAL A 342 -15.86 -5.59 30.94
N ASN A 343 -14.75 -5.67 30.21
CA ASN A 343 -14.66 -5.29 28.79
C ASN A 343 -14.90 -6.48 27.85
N GLY A 344 -14.96 -7.72 28.36
CA GLY A 344 -15.14 -8.93 27.57
C GLY A 344 -13.91 -9.39 26.77
N ASP A 345 -12.76 -8.73 26.93
CA ASP A 345 -11.53 -8.97 26.16
C ASP A 345 -10.42 -9.66 26.98
N GLY A 346 -10.71 -10.01 28.23
CA GLY A 346 -9.76 -10.62 29.15
C GLY A 346 -10.42 -11.38 30.29
N LEU A 347 -9.59 -11.98 31.14
CA LEU A 347 -10.03 -12.83 32.25
C LEU A 347 -9.97 -12.08 33.58
N ALA A 348 -10.85 -12.43 34.50
CA ALA A 348 -10.90 -11.91 35.85
C ALA A 348 -11.09 -13.05 36.86
N ASN A 349 -10.44 -12.90 38.02
CA ASN A 349 -10.72 -13.65 39.23
C ASN A 349 -11.09 -12.63 40.30
N ARG A 350 -12.39 -12.48 40.56
CA ARG A 350 -12.93 -11.49 41.50
C ARG A 350 -13.15 -12.10 42.87
N THR A 351 -12.89 -11.32 43.91
CA THR A 351 -13.24 -11.66 45.31
C THR A 351 -14.55 -10.98 45.68
N TYR A 352 -15.54 -11.76 46.10
CA TYR A 352 -16.88 -11.28 46.48
C TYR A 352 -17.07 -11.34 47.99
N GLU A 353 -17.85 -10.42 48.57
CA GLU A 353 -18.26 -10.52 49.96
C GLU A 353 -19.37 -11.57 50.13
N ASN A 354 -19.28 -12.39 51.19
CA ASN A 354 -20.33 -13.32 51.61
C ASN A 354 -20.86 -14.28 50.52
N ASN A 355 -20.04 -14.63 49.52
CA ASN A 355 -20.44 -15.45 48.36
C ASN A 355 -21.63 -14.87 47.57
N ASP A 356 -21.87 -13.56 47.63
CA ASP A 356 -22.86 -12.90 46.78
C ASP A 356 -22.22 -12.56 45.42
N TYR A 357 -22.64 -13.28 44.39
CA TYR A 357 -22.05 -13.21 43.05
C TYR A 357 -22.75 -12.20 42.14
N ALA A 358 -23.46 -11.22 42.70
CA ALA A 358 -24.06 -10.16 41.93
C ALA A 358 -22.99 -9.36 41.14
N LYS A 359 -23.33 -9.02 39.90
CA LYS A 359 -22.48 -8.19 39.04
C LYS A 359 -22.40 -6.81 39.70
N ASP A 360 -21.19 -6.37 40.05
CA ASP A 360 -20.84 -5.07 40.68
C ASP A 360 -20.65 -5.02 42.22
N THR A 361 -20.58 -6.16 42.92
CA THR A 361 -20.34 -6.24 44.39
C THR A 361 -19.02 -6.91 44.81
N TRP A 362 -17.98 -6.86 43.97
CA TRP A 362 -16.66 -7.43 44.33
C TRP A 362 -15.78 -6.45 45.12
N ILE A 363 -14.89 -6.99 45.94
CA ILE A 363 -13.94 -6.22 46.76
C ILE A 363 -12.83 -5.66 45.86
N HIS A 364 -12.79 -4.33 45.73
CA HIS A 364 -11.74 -3.65 44.96
C HIS A 364 -10.35 -3.84 45.60
N GLY A 365 -9.33 -4.05 44.76
CA GLY A 365 -7.93 -4.26 45.18
C GLY A 365 -7.57 -5.70 45.55
N MET A 366 -8.56 -6.59 45.71
CA MET A 366 -8.35 -8.02 46.00
C MET A 366 -8.50 -8.92 44.75
N SER A 367 -9.15 -8.40 43.70
CA SER A 367 -9.38 -9.08 42.42
C SER A 367 -8.15 -9.05 41.49
N LYS A 368 -8.00 -10.08 40.66
CA LYS A 368 -6.94 -10.18 39.64
C LYS A 368 -7.52 -10.14 38.23
N PHE A 369 -6.84 -9.45 37.32
CA PHE A 369 -7.26 -9.27 35.92
C PHE A 369 -6.11 -9.64 34.98
N PHE A 370 -6.45 -10.25 33.84
CA PHE A 370 -5.49 -10.80 32.90
C PHE A 370 -5.89 -10.47 31.46
N SER A 371 -4.99 -9.87 30.70
CA SER A 371 -5.18 -9.67 29.24
C SER A 371 -4.80 -10.93 28.46
N LYS A 372 -5.29 -11.03 27.21
CA LYS A 372 -4.91 -12.09 26.26
C LYS A 372 -3.39 -12.18 26.09
N GLU A 373 -2.72 -11.04 25.98
CA GLU A 373 -1.27 -10.97 25.81
C GLU A 373 -0.51 -11.50 27.04
N GLN A 374 -0.96 -11.16 28.26
CA GLN A 374 -0.35 -11.66 29.48
C GLN A 374 -0.46 -13.19 29.58
N MET A 375 -1.60 -13.75 29.15
CA MET A 375 -1.82 -15.19 29.11
C MET A 375 -1.01 -15.87 27.99
N TYR A 376 -0.82 -15.20 26.84
CA TYR A 376 0.05 -15.68 25.78
C TYR A 376 1.50 -15.77 26.25
N ASN A 377 1.98 -14.75 26.95
CA ASN A 377 3.33 -14.75 27.52
C ASN A 377 3.54 -15.91 28.50
N VAL A 378 2.57 -16.16 29.39
CA VAL A 378 2.62 -17.32 30.30
C VAL A 378 2.61 -18.65 29.53
N TYR A 379 1.77 -18.77 28.49
CA TYR A 379 1.71 -19.94 27.61
C TYR A 379 3.04 -20.22 26.91
N ARG A 380 3.75 -19.18 26.46
CA ARG A 380 5.10 -19.27 25.87
C ARG A 380 6.21 -19.48 26.90
N GLY A 381 5.88 -19.57 28.20
CA GLY A 381 6.86 -19.75 29.28
C GLY A 381 7.60 -18.49 29.70
N LEU A 382 7.11 -17.31 29.30
CA LEU A 382 7.63 -15.98 29.65
C LEU A 382 6.92 -15.42 30.89
N ALA A 383 7.41 -14.29 31.42
CA ALA A 383 6.77 -13.60 32.54
C ALA A 383 5.47 -12.93 32.09
N GLY A 384 4.36 -13.19 32.81
CA GLY A 384 3.05 -12.62 32.48
C GLY A 384 2.88 -11.12 32.82
N VAL A 385 3.78 -10.52 33.60
CA VAL A 385 3.87 -9.07 33.88
C VAL A 385 5.33 -8.70 34.15
N PRO A 386 5.75 -7.45 33.85
CA PRO A 386 7.15 -7.00 34.03
C PRO A 386 7.65 -7.09 35.49
N SER A 387 6.79 -6.93 36.49
CA SER A 387 7.16 -6.91 37.91
C SER A 387 6.84 -8.22 38.64
N GLY A 388 7.37 -9.35 38.18
CA GLY A 388 7.56 -10.59 38.99
C GLY A 388 6.32 -11.30 39.59
N GLY A 389 5.11 -10.75 39.48
CA GLY A 389 3.94 -11.16 40.28
C GLY A 389 3.34 -12.54 39.98
N HIS A 390 3.80 -13.26 38.96
CA HIS A 390 3.17 -14.52 38.51
C HIS A 390 4.16 -15.62 38.12
N ASP A 391 5.36 -15.61 38.70
CA ASP A 391 6.39 -16.63 38.45
C ASP A 391 5.95 -18.06 38.84
N ASN A 392 4.95 -18.19 39.73
CA ASN A 392 4.43 -19.49 40.18
C ASN A 392 3.63 -20.25 39.09
N TYR A 393 2.92 -19.56 38.19
CA TYR A 393 2.19 -20.22 37.08
C TYR A 393 3.14 -20.72 35.99
N ARG A 394 4.15 -19.90 35.65
CA ARG A 394 5.26 -20.29 34.77
C ARG A 394 5.99 -21.52 35.32
N LYS A 395 6.33 -21.52 36.62
CA LYS A 395 6.98 -22.66 37.31
C LYS A 395 6.15 -23.94 37.25
N ALA A 396 4.83 -23.86 37.37
CA ALA A 396 3.94 -25.02 37.29
C ALA A 396 3.82 -25.63 35.88
N LEU A 397 3.90 -24.81 34.83
CA LEU A 397 3.94 -25.29 33.44
C LEU A 397 5.28 -25.96 33.11
N LEU A 398 6.39 -25.39 33.62
CA LEU A 398 7.74 -25.93 33.41
C LEU A 398 7.97 -27.25 34.17
N SER A 399 7.39 -27.42 35.37
CA SER A 399 7.53 -28.67 36.14
C SER A 399 6.85 -29.88 35.48
N ARG A 400 5.80 -29.67 34.67
CA ARG A 400 5.14 -30.75 33.89
C ARG A 400 5.91 -31.20 32.64
N LYS A 401 6.87 -30.40 32.15
CA LYS A 401 7.73 -30.78 30.99
C LYS A 401 8.93 -31.66 31.37
N SER A 402 9.10 -31.96 32.66
CA SER A 402 10.27 -32.69 33.21
C SER A 402 9.96 -34.14 33.58
N GLY A 403 8.83 -34.69 33.13
CA GLY A 403 8.38 -36.06 33.39
C GLY A 403 8.31 -36.89 32.13
#